data_AF-A0A9E1W221-F1
#
_entry.id   AF-A0A9E1W221-F1
#
_cell.length_a   1.000
_cell.length_b   1.000
_cell.length_c   1.000
_cell.angle_alpha   90.00
_cell.angle_beta   90.00
_cell.angle_gamma   90.00
#
_symmetry.space_group_name_H-M   'P 1'
#
loop_
_entity.id
_entity.type
_entity.pdbx_description
1 polymer ?
#
loop_
_entity_poly.entity_id
_entity_poly.type
_entity_poly.pdbx_seq_one_letter_code
_entity_poly.pdbx_strand_id
1 'polypeptide(L)' 'EIKDIRPALIIGIPVGFVGARESKEELIQNKKNIDYITLRGRRGGSAIAAAAFNAIALESKKL' A
#
# COMPACT_ATOMS: atom_id res chain seq x y z
N GLU A 1 7.03 -6.48 -22.72
CA GLU A 1 6.18 -5.27 -22.75
C GLU A 1 5.56 -5.09 -21.37
N ILE A 2 5.92 -4.03 -20.62
CA ILE A 2 5.31 -3.78 -19.31
C ILE A 2 4.05 -2.97 -19.60
N LYS A 3 2.89 -3.63 -19.47
CA LYS A 3 1.60 -2.97 -19.57
C LYS A 3 1.53 -1.88 -18.51
N ASP A 4 1.12 -0.68 -18.89
CA ASP A 4 0.95 0.42 -17.94
C ASP A 4 -0.26 0.08 -17.04
N ILE A 5 0.02 -0.49 -15.86
CA ILE A 5 -1.01 -0.89 -14.90
C ILE A 5 -1.26 0.31 -13.99
N ARG A 6 -2.47 0.87 -14.11
CA ARG A 6 -2.96 1.91 -13.21
C ARG A 6 -3.95 1.33 -12.21
N PRO A 7 -3.50 0.90 -11.02
CA PRO A 7 -4.39 0.37 -10.00
C PRO A 7 -5.29 1.47 -9.42
N ALA A 8 -6.47 1.07 -8.93
CA ALA A 8 -7.38 1.98 -8.22
C ALA A 8 -6.84 2.38 -6.83
N LEU A 9 -6.12 1.47 -6.17
CA LEU A 9 -5.53 1.66 -4.84
C LEU A 9 -4.25 0.82 -4.70
N ILE A 10 -3.23 1.37 -4.04
CA ILE A 10 -2.01 0.64 -3.67
C ILE A 10 -1.97 0.43 -2.14
N ILE A 11 -1.95 -0.83 -1.68
CA ILE A 11 -1.68 -1.18 -0.28
C ILE A 11 -0.18 -1.51 -0.14
N GLY A 12 0.64 -0.47 0.00
CA GLY A 12 2.09 -0.59 0.07
C GLY A 12 2.59 -0.84 1.49
N ILE A 13 2.54 -2.10 1.97
CA ILE A 13 2.90 -2.44 3.36
C ILE A 13 4.09 -3.43 3.44
N PRO A 14 5.22 -3.21 2.73
CA PRO A 14 6.41 -4.03 2.93
C PRO A 14 6.98 -3.86 4.35
N VAL A 15 7.48 -4.96 4.92
CA VAL A 15 8.28 -4.99 6.16
C VAL A 15 9.73 -5.27 5.80
N GLY A 16 10.66 -4.65 6.50
CA GLY A 16 12.06 -4.99 6.33
C GLY A 16 13.01 -3.90 6.78
N PHE A 17 14.29 -4.25 6.78
CA PHE A 17 15.39 -3.36 7.14
C PHE A 17 16.05 -2.72 5.92
N VAL A 18 15.85 -3.29 4.73
CA VAL A 18 16.41 -2.83 3.46
C VAL A 18 15.26 -2.50 2.51
N GLY A 19 15.21 -1.26 2.03
CA GLY A 19 14.26 -0.80 0.99
C GLY A 19 12.81 -0.62 1.44
N ALA A 20 12.39 -1.18 2.59
CA ALA A 20 11.00 -1.06 3.05
C ALA A 20 10.63 0.39 3.39
N ARG A 21 11.49 1.12 4.11
CA ARG A 21 11.22 2.53 4.45
C ARG A 21 11.30 3.39 3.19
N GLU A 22 12.32 3.17 2.38
CA GLU A 22 12.63 3.94 1.18
C GLU A 22 11.52 3.83 0.13
N SER A 23 11.05 2.61 -0.17
CA SER A 23 9.95 2.39 -1.12
C SER A 23 8.62 3.00 -0.67
N LYS A 24 8.33 2.98 0.64
CA LYS A 24 7.10 3.58 1.19
C LYS A 24 7.19 5.10 1.21
N GLU A 25 8.37 5.66 1.47
CA GLU A 25 8.60 7.10 1.37
C GLU A 25 8.48 7.58 -0.08
N GLU A 26 9.01 6.82 -1.04
CA GLU A 26 8.82 7.10 -2.46
C GLU A 26 7.33 7.10 -2.84
N LEU A 27 6.54 6.12 -2.37
CA LEU A 27 5.10 6.09 -2.58
C LEU A 27 4.38 7.31 -1.98
N ILE A 28 4.86 7.82 -0.83
CA ILE A 28 4.29 9.00 -0.16
C ILE A 28 4.63 10.30 -0.90
N GLN A 29 5.88 10.43 -1.36
CA GLN A 29 6.39 11.65 -1.99
C GLN A 29 5.99 11.75 -3.46
N ASN A 30 6.07 10.65 -4.20
CA ASN A 30 5.82 10.60 -5.64
C ASN A 30 4.43 10.02 -5.92
N LYS A 31 3.39 10.75 -5.49
CA LYS A 31 1.99 10.37 -5.76
C LYS A 31 1.75 10.40 -7.26
N LYS A 32 1.74 9.23 -7.92
CA LYS A 32 1.39 9.07 -9.35
C LYS A 32 -0.10 9.29 -9.65
N ASN A 33 -0.78 10.12 -8.85
CA ASN A 33 -2.23 10.35 -8.90
C ASN A 33 -3.02 9.02 -8.78
N ILE A 34 -2.56 8.18 -7.85
CA ILE A 34 -3.13 6.88 -7.47
C ILE A 34 -3.27 6.90 -5.95
N ASP A 35 -4.42 6.49 -5.44
CA ASP A 35 -4.66 6.39 -4.00
C ASP A 35 -3.80 5.29 -3.37
N TYR A 36 -3.40 5.49 -2.11
CA TYR A 36 -2.55 4.52 -1.44
C TYR A 36 -2.77 4.46 0.07
N ILE A 37 -2.45 3.31 0.65
CA ILE A 37 -2.36 3.06 2.09
C ILE A 37 -0.97 2.49 2.38
N THR A 38 -0.27 3.09 3.33
CA THR A 38 1.07 2.63 3.74
C THR A 38 1.37 3.00 5.19
N LEU A 39 2.42 2.39 5.75
CA LEU A 39 2.97 2.70 7.06
C LEU A 39 4.33 3.37 6.89
N ARG A 40 4.66 4.39 7.71
CA ARG A 40 6.02 4.94 7.72
C ARG A 40 7.03 3.99 8.40
N GLY A 41 8.30 4.14 8.07
CA GLY A 41 9.40 3.38 8.70
C GLY A 41 9.50 1.94 8.20
N ARG A 42 9.91 1.00 9.06
CA ARG A 42 10.29 -0.39 8.69
C ARG A 42 9.21 -1.44 8.94
N ARG A 43 8.13 -1.09 9.65
CA ARG A 43 7.02 -2.01 9.98
C ARG A 43 6.12 -2.25 8.77
N GLY A 44 5.54 -3.44 8.70
CA GLY A 44 4.63 -3.86 7.64
C GLY A 44 4.33 -5.35 7.73
N GLY A 45 4.07 -5.99 6.58
CA GLY A 45 3.89 -7.43 6.46
C GLY A 45 2.51 -7.83 5.94
N SER A 46 2.40 -9.09 5.53
CA SER A 46 1.19 -9.66 4.91
C SER A 46 -0.04 -9.56 5.80
N ALA A 47 0.10 -9.79 7.11
CA ALA A 47 -1.02 -9.69 8.06
C ALA A 47 -1.62 -8.28 8.09
N ILE A 48 -0.79 -7.23 8.08
CA ILE A 48 -1.25 -5.84 8.08
C ILE A 48 -1.87 -5.48 6.72
N ALA A 49 -1.26 -5.92 5.61
CA ALA A 49 -1.81 -5.73 4.27
C ALA A 49 -3.19 -6.37 4.11
N ALA A 50 -3.35 -7.63 4.55
CA ALA A 50 -4.61 -8.34 4.53
C ALA A 50 -5.67 -7.67 5.43
N ALA A 51 -5.27 -7.21 6.62
CA ALA A 51 -6.17 -6.48 7.52
C ALA A 51 -6.68 -5.17 6.89
N ALA A 52 -5.80 -4.39 6.24
CA ALA A 52 -6.18 -3.16 5.54
C ALA A 52 -7.16 -3.45 4.40
N PHE A 53 -6.87 -4.47 3.58
CA PHE A 53 -7.77 -4.88 2.50
C PHE A 53 -9.14 -5.34 3.03
N ASN A 54 -9.15 -6.20 4.06
CA ASN A 54 -10.37 -6.70 4.66
C ASN A 54 -11.21 -5.58 5.29
N ALA A 55 -10.58 -4.57 5.90
CA ALA A 55 -11.29 -3.41 6.44
C ALA A 55 -12.01 -2.62 5.35
N ILE A 56 -11.34 -2.38 4.21
CA ILE A 56 -11.97 -1.73 3.04
C ILE A 56 -13.15 -2.57 2.53
N ALA A 57 -12.95 -3.87 2.38
CA ALA A 57 -13.99 -4.77 1.91
C ALA A 57 -15.20 -4.82 2.87
N LEU A 58 -14.96 -4.71 4.17
CA LEU A 58 -16.03 -4.67 5.18
C LEU A 58 -16.80 -3.35 5.12
N GLU A 59 -16.12 -2.20 5.06
CA GLU A 59 -16.77 -0.89 4.93
C GLU A 59 -17.58 -0.80 3.63
N SER A 60 -17.06 -1.33 2.52
CA SER A 60 -17.78 -1.37 1.25
C SER A 60 -19.08 -2.19 1.30
N LYS A 61 -19.20 -3.18 2.19
CA LYS A 61 -20.42 -4.00 2.34
C LYS A 61 -21.48 -3.37 3.23
N LYS A 62 -21.14 -2.31 3.96
CA LYS A 62 -22.09 -1.57 4.82
C LYS A 62 -22.90 -0.53 4.05
N LEU A 63 -22.52 -0.27 2.80
CA LEU A 63 -23.25 0.52 1.80
C LEU A 63 -24.24 -0.37 1.06
#